data_AF-A0A0S7WPL3-F1
#
_entry.id   AF-A0A0S7WPL3-F1
#
_cell.length_a   1.000
_cell.length_b   1.000
_cell.length_c   1.000
_cell.angle_alpha   90.00
_cell.angle_beta   90.00
_cell.angle_gamma   90.00
#
_symmetry.space_group_name_H-M   'P 1'
#
loop_
_entity.id
_entity.type
_entity.pdbx_description
1 polymer ?
#
loop_
_entity_poly.entity_id
_entity_poly.type
_entity_poly.pdbx_seq_one_letter_code
_entity_poly.pdbx_strand_id
1 'polypeptide(L)'
;MVAVIALSMVLVGSTGARSAGKEEWREVFPAEGEKVDVVIDEARRAYALLAPGKNAQVDVEGPARLRVRTRLLLGNNRKETYRYSVAVNGDDGVGERVFPLRCEVSRKANLVGTGGPRIGQAESFAFEVPAGQHRYRFSAQDPPGAKIAVRFYRRPQPQELTWETIVPVNHAGECDLVPRTRLTRYYALPQNETLRLRVGGPARLRIWSRLSFNESMMGDVPYSIQIVRDGTEAQVIALIGRKSTKSIYVERTDLIPAKAEILEFDVPEGSHEYRLRLTATSAPRVTLRFSRAEVR
;
A
#
# COMPACT_ATOMS: atom_id res chain seq x y z
N MET A 1 -24.73 -14.08 -16.23
CA MET A 1 -23.40 -13.72 -16.76
C MET A 1 -22.43 -13.83 -15.60
N VAL A 2 -21.66 -14.92 -15.50
CA VAL A 2 -20.72 -15.11 -14.39
C VAL A 2 -19.44 -14.37 -14.74
N ALA A 3 -19.17 -13.27 -14.05
CA ALA A 3 -17.92 -12.53 -14.22
C ALA A 3 -16.75 -13.41 -13.75
N VAL A 4 -15.87 -13.77 -14.67
CA VAL A 4 -14.60 -14.45 -14.35
C VAL A 4 -13.67 -13.42 -13.73
N ILE A 5 -13.74 -13.25 -12.41
CA ILE A 5 -12.79 -12.40 -11.67
C ILE A 5 -11.50 -13.20 -11.52
N ALA A 6 -10.53 -12.94 -12.40
CA ALA A 6 -9.20 -13.52 -12.30
C ALA A 6 -8.55 -13.17 -10.95
N LEU A 7 -7.99 -14.17 -10.27
CA LEU A 7 -7.29 -13.98 -9.00
C LEU A 7 -5.92 -13.32 -9.30
N SER A 8 -5.76 -12.05 -8.93
CA SER A 8 -4.52 -11.31 -9.09
C SER A 8 -3.52 -11.73 -8.00
N MET A 9 -2.57 -12.58 -8.36
CA MET A 9 -1.51 -13.06 -7.47
C MET A 9 -0.21 -12.28 -7.64
N VAL A 10 0.41 -11.90 -6.52
CA VAL A 10 1.76 -11.32 -6.48
C VAL A 10 2.69 -12.33 -5.83
N LEU A 11 3.66 -12.84 -6.60
CA LEU A 11 4.76 -13.63 -6.06
C LEU A 11 5.74 -12.70 -5.34
N VAL A 12 5.87 -12.83 -4.02
CA VAL A 12 6.89 -12.08 -3.28
C VAL A 12 8.11 -13.01 -3.11
N GLY A 13 9.00 -12.97 -4.10
CA GLY A 13 10.21 -13.79 -4.13
C GLY A 13 11.07 -13.62 -2.88
N SER A 14 11.56 -14.73 -2.32
CA SER A 14 12.34 -14.79 -1.10
C SER A 14 13.85 -14.52 -1.32
N THR A 15 14.24 -13.39 -1.90
CA THR A 15 15.66 -12.97 -1.91
C THR A 15 15.82 -11.47 -1.89
N GLY A 16 16.62 -10.99 -0.94
CA GLY A 16 17.03 -9.60 -0.83
C GLY A 16 16.09 -8.79 0.04
N ALA A 17 16.65 -8.04 0.99
CA ALA A 17 15.95 -6.92 1.58
C ALA A 17 15.33 -6.13 0.43
N ARG A 18 13.99 -6.07 0.38
CA ARG A 18 13.34 -4.97 -0.31
C ARG A 18 13.94 -3.74 0.35
N SER A 19 14.84 -3.06 -0.34
CA SER A 19 14.99 -1.65 -0.08
C SER A 19 13.55 -1.14 -0.23
N ALA A 20 12.97 -0.72 0.88
CA ALA A 20 11.80 0.12 0.85
C ALA A 20 12.28 1.33 0.04
N GLY A 21 12.06 1.30 -1.27
CA GLY A 21 12.31 2.45 -2.12
C GLY A 21 11.56 3.57 -1.44
N LYS A 22 12.29 4.59 -0.97
CA LYS A 22 11.70 5.74 -0.27
C LYS A 22 10.52 6.18 -1.12
N GLU A 23 9.29 5.89 -0.69
CA GLU A 23 8.12 6.22 -1.48
C GLU A 23 8.05 7.74 -1.57
N GLU A 24 8.41 8.26 -2.74
CA GLU A 24 8.55 9.69 -2.97
C GLU A 24 7.19 10.36 -3.14
N TRP A 25 7.11 11.61 -2.67
CA TRP A 25 5.97 12.47 -2.92
C TRP A 25 5.85 12.77 -4.41
N ARG A 26 4.74 12.35 -5.02
CA ARG A 26 4.40 12.64 -6.42
C ARG A 26 3.51 13.87 -6.48
N GLU A 27 3.76 14.77 -7.42
CA GLU A 27 2.89 15.93 -7.62
C GLU A 27 1.50 15.50 -8.11
N VAL A 28 0.46 16.14 -7.57
CA VAL A 28 -0.92 16.02 -8.03
C VAL A 28 -1.32 17.35 -8.62
N PHE A 29 -1.75 17.33 -9.88
CA PHE A 29 -2.27 18.52 -10.53
C PHE A 29 -3.74 18.70 -10.18
N PRO A 30 -4.17 19.93 -9.88
CA PRO A 30 -5.58 20.20 -9.62
C PRO A 30 -6.41 20.00 -10.89
N ALA A 31 -7.54 19.32 -10.73
CA ALA A 31 -8.56 19.15 -11.76
C ALA A 31 -9.22 20.50 -12.10
N GLU A 32 -9.41 21.35 -11.08
CA GLU A 32 -9.94 22.69 -11.21
C GLU A 32 -9.11 23.68 -10.38
N GLY A 33 -8.97 24.90 -10.88
CA GLY A 33 -8.29 25.99 -10.17
C GLY A 33 -7.57 26.94 -11.12
N GLU A 34 -7.65 28.23 -10.84
CA GLU A 34 -6.92 29.24 -11.60
C GLU A 34 -5.42 29.07 -11.40
N LYS A 35 -4.65 29.02 -12.49
CA LYS A 35 -3.20 28.85 -12.42
C LYS A 35 -2.51 30.17 -12.11
N VAL A 36 -1.49 30.12 -11.26
CA VAL A 36 -0.58 31.23 -10.99
C VAL A 36 0.86 30.72 -10.98
N ASP A 37 1.76 31.46 -11.60
CA ASP A 37 3.16 31.11 -11.67
C ASP A 37 3.99 31.81 -10.61
N VAL A 38 4.78 31.01 -9.89
CA VAL A 38 5.74 31.49 -8.90
C VAL A 38 7.14 31.16 -9.41
N VAL A 39 8.01 32.18 -9.49
CA VAL A 39 9.46 32.00 -9.72
C VAL A 39 10.11 31.75 -8.37
N ILE A 40 10.90 30.69 -8.26
CA ILE A 40 11.64 30.33 -7.05
C ILE A 40 13.06 30.03 -7.50
N ASP A 41 14.04 30.83 -7.05
CA ASP A 41 15.44 30.68 -7.45
C ASP A 41 15.57 30.48 -8.98
N GLU A 42 15.00 31.42 -9.74
CA GLU A 42 14.94 31.44 -11.23
C GLU A 42 14.09 30.35 -11.89
N ALA A 43 13.63 29.35 -11.14
CA ALA A 43 12.78 28.29 -11.66
C ALA A 43 11.29 28.63 -11.56
N ARG A 44 10.59 28.60 -12.70
CA ARG A 44 9.13 28.76 -12.76
C ARG A 44 8.42 27.51 -12.25
N ARG A 45 7.39 27.70 -11.43
CA ARG A 45 6.54 26.64 -10.87
C ARG A 45 5.08 27.08 -10.94
N ALA A 46 4.23 26.22 -11.49
CA ALA A 46 2.79 26.44 -11.53
C ALA A 46 2.15 26.06 -10.18
N TYR A 47 1.28 26.94 -9.68
CA TYR A 47 0.43 26.74 -8.51
C TYR A 47 -1.03 26.95 -8.93
N ALA A 48 -1.98 26.44 -8.15
CA ALA A 48 -3.36 26.92 -8.20
C ALA A 48 -3.56 28.08 -7.22
N LEU A 49 -4.41 29.04 -7.58
CA LEU A 49 -4.74 30.20 -6.76
C LEU A 49 -6.05 29.96 -6.01
N LEU A 50 -5.98 30.08 -4.68
CA LEU A 50 -7.14 30.24 -3.80
C LEU A 50 -7.34 31.73 -3.55
N ALA A 51 -8.56 32.23 -3.74
CA ALA A 51 -8.95 33.62 -3.51
C ALA A 51 -10.46 33.70 -3.25
N PRO A 52 -11.04 34.84 -2.85
CA PRO A 52 -12.50 34.97 -2.78
C PRO A 52 -13.17 34.55 -4.09
N GLY A 53 -14.07 33.56 -4.00
CA GLY A 53 -14.76 32.96 -5.16
C GLY A 53 -13.91 32.04 -6.04
N LYS A 54 -12.64 31.79 -5.69
CA LYS A 54 -11.72 30.92 -6.44
C LYS A 54 -11.19 29.81 -5.55
N ASN A 55 -11.48 28.57 -5.94
CA ASN A 55 -11.09 27.37 -5.22
C ASN A 55 -10.20 26.50 -6.11
N ALA A 56 -9.53 25.51 -5.50
CA ALA A 56 -8.86 24.44 -6.22
C ALA A 56 -9.49 23.09 -5.87
N GLN A 57 -9.54 22.18 -6.83
CA GLN A 57 -10.05 20.82 -6.63
C GLN A 57 -9.02 19.79 -7.09
N VAL A 58 -8.84 18.72 -6.32
CA VAL A 58 -7.95 17.59 -6.64
C VAL A 58 -8.70 16.29 -6.44
N ASP A 59 -8.46 15.33 -7.34
CA ASP A 59 -8.92 13.96 -7.21
C ASP A 59 -7.73 13.10 -6.77
N VAL A 60 -7.90 12.32 -5.71
CA VAL A 60 -6.82 11.55 -5.08
C VAL A 60 -7.33 10.16 -4.71
N GLU A 61 -6.64 9.15 -5.23
CA GLU A 61 -6.82 7.76 -4.81
C GLU A 61 -6.09 7.53 -3.47
N GLY A 62 -6.77 7.00 -2.47
CA GLY A 62 -6.14 6.48 -1.26
C GLY A 62 -6.21 4.95 -1.16
N PRO A 63 -5.56 4.35 -0.15
CA PRO A 63 -4.95 5.01 1.01
C PRO A 63 -3.67 5.77 0.64
N ALA A 64 -3.62 7.04 1.02
CA ALA A 64 -2.49 7.92 0.70
C ALA A 64 -2.40 9.08 1.69
N ARG A 65 -1.25 9.73 1.72
CA ARG A 65 -1.09 11.03 2.36
C ARG A 65 -1.11 12.12 1.31
N LEU A 66 -1.96 13.12 1.47
CA LEU A 66 -1.98 14.32 0.64
C LEU A 66 -1.28 15.46 1.40
N ARG A 67 -0.24 16.04 0.79
CA ARG A 67 0.46 17.23 1.27
C ARG A 67 0.12 18.40 0.39
N VAL A 68 -0.28 19.49 1.02
CA VAL A 68 -0.54 20.77 0.37
C VAL A 68 0.59 21.72 0.72
N ARG A 69 1.30 22.21 -0.29
CA ARG A 69 2.28 23.27 -0.15
C ARG A 69 1.64 24.60 -0.47
N THR A 70 1.77 25.56 0.43
CA THR A 70 1.07 26.85 0.36
C THR A 70 2.06 28.01 0.34
N ARG A 71 1.68 29.09 -0.33
CA ARG A 71 2.37 30.39 -0.27
C ARG A 71 1.33 31.51 -0.25
N LEU A 72 1.34 32.33 0.79
CA LEU A 72 0.47 33.48 0.88
C LEU A 72 0.94 34.60 -0.06
N LEU A 73 0.03 35.20 -0.83
CA LEU A 73 0.30 36.40 -1.63
C LEU A 73 0.05 37.61 -0.72
N LEU A 74 1.12 38.32 -0.39
CA LEU A 74 1.19 39.38 0.61
C LEU A 74 1.00 40.75 -0.05
N GLY A 75 0.02 41.52 0.42
CA GLY A 75 -0.13 42.92 0.03
C GLY A 75 1.06 43.81 0.42
N ASN A 76 0.93 45.12 0.20
CA ASN A 76 2.00 46.08 0.48
C ASN A 76 2.25 46.33 1.97
N ASN A 77 1.35 45.87 2.84
CA ASN A 77 1.52 45.96 4.29
C ASN A 77 2.76 45.17 4.71
N ARG A 78 3.58 45.76 5.58
CA ARG A 78 4.78 45.12 6.12
C ARG A 78 4.49 44.63 7.54
N LYS A 79 4.36 43.33 7.69
CA LYS A 79 4.40 42.63 8.98
C LYS A 79 5.58 41.67 8.99
N GLU A 80 6.12 41.41 10.18
CA GLU A 80 7.14 40.38 10.38
C GLU A 80 6.57 39.00 10.08
N THR A 81 5.37 38.71 10.60
CA THR A 81 4.68 37.44 10.40
C THR A 81 3.24 37.66 9.92
N TYR A 82 2.81 36.81 9.00
CA TYR A 82 1.44 36.72 8.51
C TYR A 82 0.82 35.40 8.94
N ARG A 83 -0.46 35.43 9.28
CA ARG A 83 -1.26 34.23 9.55
C ARG A 83 -2.33 34.11 8.48
N TYR A 84 -2.62 32.89 8.07
CA TYR A 84 -3.64 32.58 7.10
C TYR A 84 -4.12 31.15 7.31
N SER A 85 -5.26 30.78 6.75
CA SER A 85 -5.79 29.42 6.84
C SER A 85 -6.33 28.94 5.51
N VAL A 86 -6.22 27.63 5.29
CA VAL A 86 -6.81 26.93 4.14
C VAL A 86 -7.88 26.00 4.67
N ALA A 87 -9.11 26.15 4.17
CA ALA A 87 -10.19 25.21 4.41
C ALA A 87 -10.18 24.10 3.34
N VAL A 88 -10.42 22.87 3.79
CA VAL A 88 -10.45 21.66 2.97
C VAL A 88 -11.75 20.93 3.23
N ASN A 89 -12.54 20.72 2.18
CA ASN A 89 -13.75 19.93 2.22
C ASN A 89 -13.61 18.76 1.26
N GLY A 90 -13.99 17.55 1.68
CA GLY A 90 -13.92 16.36 0.85
C GLY A 90 -15.13 15.46 1.04
N ASP A 91 -15.28 14.51 0.12
CA ASP A 91 -16.29 13.44 0.16
C ASP A 91 -15.90 12.26 1.08
N ASP A 92 -14.84 12.41 1.87
CA ASP A 92 -14.30 11.39 2.77
C ASP A 92 -15.04 11.25 4.12
N GLY A 93 -16.16 11.95 4.28
CA GLY A 93 -17.00 11.90 5.49
C GLY A 93 -16.42 12.61 6.71
N VAL A 94 -15.24 13.23 6.61
CA VAL A 94 -14.59 13.93 7.74
C VAL A 94 -15.18 15.34 7.96
N GLY A 95 -15.89 15.89 6.96
CA GLY A 95 -16.38 17.26 6.98
C GLY A 95 -15.28 18.28 6.67
N GLU A 96 -15.56 19.55 6.94
CA GLU A 96 -14.60 20.63 6.68
C GLU A 96 -13.44 20.63 7.69
N ARG A 97 -12.21 20.73 7.17
CA ARG A 97 -10.97 20.87 7.96
C ARG A 97 -10.34 22.22 7.68
N VAL A 98 -9.98 22.96 8.73
CA VAL A 98 -9.28 24.25 8.60
C VAL A 98 -7.84 24.10 9.08
N PHE A 99 -6.88 24.45 8.22
CA PHE A 99 -5.46 24.37 8.51
C PHE A 99 -4.87 25.77 8.69
N PRO A 100 -4.64 26.23 9.94
CA PRO A 100 -3.98 27.50 10.21
C PRO A 100 -2.48 27.41 9.94
N LEU A 101 -1.94 28.43 9.27
CA LEU A 101 -0.57 28.54 8.81
C LEU A 101 -0.01 29.92 9.17
N ARG A 102 1.31 30.00 9.30
CA ARG A 102 2.03 31.27 9.51
C ARG A 102 3.24 31.33 8.59
N CYS A 103 3.54 32.50 8.04
CA CYS A 103 4.71 32.68 7.21
C CYS A 103 5.30 34.09 7.34
N GLU A 104 6.57 34.21 7.00
CA GLU A 104 7.25 35.48 6.76
C GLU A 104 7.34 35.76 5.25
N VAL A 105 7.83 36.94 4.86
CA VAL A 105 8.11 37.26 3.46
C VAL A 105 9.23 36.37 2.92
N SER A 106 9.05 35.81 1.73
CA SER A 106 10.09 35.05 1.03
C SER A 106 11.12 35.99 0.42
N ARG A 107 12.42 35.68 0.61
CA ARG A 107 13.54 36.38 -0.06
C ARG A 107 13.91 35.79 -1.43
N LYS A 108 13.37 34.61 -1.75
CA LYS A 108 13.79 33.76 -2.88
C LYS A 108 12.71 33.51 -3.93
N ALA A 109 11.50 33.97 -3.67
CA ALA A 109 10.35 33.68 -4.52
C ALA A 109 9.64 34.98 -4.86
N ASN A 110 9.13 35.05 -6.09
CA ASN A 110 8.37 36.18 -6.62
C ASN A 110 7.28 35.67 -7.56
N LEU A 111 6.22 36.45 -7.75
CA LEU A 111 5.17 36.15 -8.73
C LEU A 111 5.63 36.58 -10.13
N VAL A 112 5.39 35.77 -11.15
CA VAL A 112 5.74 36.14 -12.54
C VAL A 112 4.90 37.33 -12.99
N GLY A 113 5.54 38.31 -13.64
CA GLY A 113 4.85 39.34 -14.42
C GLY A 113 4.14 40.43 -13.62
N THR A 114 4.35 40.52 -12.30
CA THR A 114 3.72 41.57 -11.48
C THR A 114 4.77 42.42 -10.77
N GLY A 115 4.70 43.75 -10.93
CA GLY A 115 5.21 44.71 -9.94
C GLY A 115 4.35 44.75 -8.65
N GLY A 116 3.78 43.61 -8.26
CA GLY A 116 2.67 43.44 -7.32
C GLY A 116 3.05 42.70 -6.02
N PRO A 117 2.07 42.15 -5.28
CA PRO A 117 2.22 41.67 -3.91
C PRO A 117 3.40 40.69 -3.71
N ARG A 118 4.15 40.86 -2.61
CA ARG A 118 5.25 39.97 -2.22
C ARG A 118 4.69 38.58 -1.94
N ILE A 119 5.52 37.54 -1.95
CA ILE A 119 5.07 36.18 -1.62
C ILE A 119 5.65 35.71 -0.29
N GLY A 120 4.84 34.98 0.47
CA GLY A 120 5.27 34.33 1.71
C GLY A 120 6.22 33.16 1.46
N GLN A 121 6.98 32.81 2.50
CA GLN A 121 7.69 31.54 2.56
C GLN A 121 6.71 30.38 2.37
N ALA A 122 7.23 29.26 1.84
CA ALA A 122 6.39 28.11 1.59
C ALA A 122 6.12 27.35 2.89
N GLU A 123 4.85 27.20 3.21
CA GLU A 123 4.40 26.32 4.30
C GLU A 123 3.80 25.05 3.73
N SER A 124 3.57 24.06 4.58
CA SER A 124 2.87 22.84 4.17
C SER A 124 2.09 22.23 5.32
N PHE A 125 0.97 21.62 4.98
CA PHE A 125 0.25 20.70 5.85
C PHE A 125 -0.02 19.40 5.08
N ALA A 126 -0.33 18.33 5.81
CA ALA A 126 -0.66 17.05 5.20
C ALA A 126 -1.73 16.33 6.01
N PHE A 127 -2.57 15.57 5.33
CA PHE A 127 -3.62 14.75 5.93
C PHE A 127 -3.73 13.42 5.21
N GLU A 128 -4.38 12.45 5.88
CA GLU A 128 -4.63 11.13 5.32
C GLU A 128 -5.86 11.15 4.40
N VAL A 129 -5.72 10.45 3.28
CA VAL A 129 -6.78 10.16 2.31
C VAL A 129 -7.15 8.70 2.51
N PRO A 130 -8.41 8.39 2.87
CA PRO A 130 -8.85 7.02 3.09
C PRO A 130 -8.84 6.21 1.80
N ALA A 131 -9.06 4.90 1.92
CA ALA A 131 -9.13 4.01 0.76
C ALA A 131 -10.28 4.42 -0.18
N GLY A 132 -10.00 4.42 -1.48
CA GLY A 132 -10.97 4.81 -2.51
C GLY A 132 -10.57 6.07 -3.29
N GLN A 133 -11.44 6.49 -4.20
CA GLN A 133 -11.28 7.73 -4.96
C GLN A 133 -11.96 8.87 -4.21
N HIS A 134 -11.22 9.91 -3.90
CA HIS A 134 -11.71 11.06 -3.13
C HIS A 134 -11.49 12.38 -3.87
N ARG A 135 -12.46 13.28 -3.73
CA ARG A 135 -12.40 14.63 -4.27
C ARG A 135 -12.29 15.66 -3.15
N TYR A 136 -11.23 16.47 -3.19
CA TYR A 136 -10.99 17.53 -2.21
C TYR A 136 -11.07 18.92 -2.83
N ARG A 137 -11.84 19.80 -2.20
CA ARG A 137 -11.94 21.23 -2.51
C ARG A 137 -11.18 22.05 -1.47
N PHE A 138 -10.35 22.96 -1.95
CA PHE A 138 -9.52 23.87 -1.15
C PHE A 138 -9.99 25.31 -1.35
N SER A 139 -10.10 26.06 -0.26
CA SER A 139 -10.44 27.49 -0.29
C SER A 139 -9.60 28.28 0.73
N ALA A 140 -9.41 29.57 0.47
CA ALA A 140 -8.79 30.48 1.42
C ALA A 140 -9.84 30.91 2.44
N GLN A 141 -9.60 30.64 3.73
CA GLN A 141 -10.56 30.92 4.80
C GLN A 141 -10.23 32.24 5.50
N ASP A 142 -9.03 32.36 6.07
CA ASP A 142 -8.59 33.56 6.78
C ASP A 142 -7.23 34.08 6.29
N PRO A 143 -6.97 35.39 6.42
CA PRO A 143 -7.97 36.44 6.64
C PRO A 143 -8.92 36.57 5.42
N PRO A 144 -10.09 37.19 5.58
CA PRO A 144 -10.96 37.50 4.44
C PRO A 144 -10.19 38.22 3.33
N GLY A 145 -10.34 37.76 2.09
CA GLY A 145 -9.60 38.31 0.96
C GLY A 145 -8.21 37.71 0.72
N ALA A 146 -7.76 36.75 1.54
CA ALA A 146 -6.49 36.08 1.36
C ALA A 146 -6.37 35.46 -0.04
N LYS A 147 -5.19 35.62 -0.63
CA LYS A 147 -4.81 35.00 -1.90
C LYS A 147 -3.68 34.01 -1.62
N ILE A 148 -3.88 32.73 -1.91
CA ILE A 148 -2.94 31.67 -1.53
C ILE A 148 -2.62 30.83 -2.76
N ALA A 149 -1.34 30.72 -3.11
CA ALA A 149 -0.88 29.79 -4.13
C ALA A 149 -0.67 28.41 -3.49
N VAL A 150 -1.26 27.36 -4.06
CA VAL A 150 -1.19 25.98 -3.57
C VAL A 150 -0.67 24.98 -4.61
N ARG A 151 0.09 23.98 -4.14
CA ARG A 151 0.52 22.80 -4.90
C ARG A 151 0.29 21.54 -4.08
N PHE A 152 -0.02 20.45 -4.75
CA PHE A 152 -0.44 19.21 -4.11
C PHE A 152 0.56 18.10 -4.38
N TYR A 153 0.79 17.26 -3.37
CA TYR A 153 1.66 16.11 -3.48
C TYR A 153 1.00 14.92 -2.80
N ARG A 154 0.98 13.77 -3.46
CA ARG A 154 0.52 12.51 -2.91
C ARG A 154 1.69 11.60 -2.61
N ARG A 155 1.63 10.93 -1.48
CA ARG A 155 2.46 9.75 -1.21
C ARG A 155 1.50 8.58 -0.92
N PRO A 156 1.48 7.50 -1.71
CA PRO A 156 0.76 6.29 -1.35
C PRO A 156 1.12 5.89 0.09
N GLN A 157 0.15 5.41 0.85
CA GLN A 157 0.43 4.79 2.14
C GLN A 157 0.07 3.32 2.02
N PRO A 158 1.06 2.41 2.14
CA PRO A 158 0.77 0.99 2.28
C PRO A 158 -0.13 0.85 3.51
N GLN A 159 -1.33 0.30 3.32
CA GLN A 159 -2.18 -0.04 4.44
C GLN A 159 -1.42 -1.08 5.28
N GLU A 160 -1.15 -0.76 6.55
CA GLU A 160 -0.58 -1.76 7.46
C GLU A 160 -1.63 -2.83 7.71
N LEU A 161 -1.50 -3.93 6.98
CA LEU A 161 -2.36 -5.09 7.09
C LEU A 161 -2.05 -5.81 8.42
N THR A 162 -3.06 -5.92 9.28
CA THR A 162 -2.98 -6.77 10.47
C THR A 162 -3.26 -8.20 10.06
N TRP A 163 -2.25 -9.06 10.18
CA TRP A 163 -2.33 -10.45 9.72
C TRP A 163 -2.78 -11.39 10.83
N GLU A 164 -3.90 -12.05 10.61
CA GLU A 164 -4.43 -13.10 11.46
C GLU A 164 -4.05 -14.47 10.88
N THR A 165 -3.54 -15.37 11.72
CA THR A 165 -3.29 -16.76 11.30
C THR A 165 -4.61 -17.48 11.10
N ILE A 166 -4.73 -18.26 10.04
CA ILE A 166 -5.93 -19.04 9.75
C ILE A 166 -5.59 -20.54 9.67
N VAL A 167 -6.54 -21.35 10.13
CA VAL A 167 -6.45 -22.82 10.14
C VAL A 167 -7.20 -23.37 8.94
N PRO A 168 -6.62 -24.30 8.16
CA PRO A 168 -7.33 -24.94 7.06
C PRO A 168 -8.47 -25.82 7.58
N VAL A 169 -9.51 -25.96 6.75
CA VAL A 169 -10.71 -26.77 7.05
C VAL A 169 -10.37 -28.25 7.17
N ASN A 170 -9.38 -28.72 6.42
CA ASN A 170 -8.82 -30.07 6.55
C ASN A 170 -7.30 -30.03 6.31
N HIS A 171 -6.59 -30.96 6.97
CA HIS A 171 -5.15 -31.13 6.78
C HIS A 171 -4.75 -32.59 7.04
N ALA A 172 -3.68 -33.03 6.37
CA ALA A 172 -3.08 -34.36 6.53
C ALA A 172 -2.34 -34.56 7.87
N GLY A 173 -2.29 -33.50 8.67
CA GLY A 173 -1.52 -33.42 9.91
C GLY A 173 -0.89 -32.04 10.07
N GLU A 174 -0.53 -31.72 11.31
CA GLU A 174 0.23 -30.52 11.64
C GLU A 174 1.72 -30.87 11.65
N CYS A 175 2.57 -29.91 11.31
CA CYS A 175 4.01 -30.04 11.47
C CYS A 175 4.50 -28.76 12.15
N ASP A 176 4.91 -28.89 13.40
CA ASP A 176 5.54 -27.80 14.12
C ASP A 176 6.98 -27.64 13.63
N LEU A 177 7.28 -26.42 13.19
CA LEU A 177 8.57 -26.04 12.63
C LEU A 177 9.22 -25.03 13.58
N VAL A 178 10.53 -25.19 13.83
CA VAL A 178 11.31 -24.25 14.64
C VAL A 178 12.21 -23.43 13.73
N PRO A 179 11.82 -22.21 13.32
CA PRO A 179 12.77 -21.22 12.86
C PRO A 179 13.44 -20.61 14.09
N ARG A 180 14.64 -21.09 14.40
CA ARG A 180 15.66 -20.52 15.31
C ARG A 180 15.30 -20.16 16.77
N THR A 181 14.06 -19.90 17.18
CA THR A 181 13.68 -19.64 18.61
C THR A 181 12.19 -19.75 18.94
N ARG A 182 11.25 -19.81 17.98
CA ARG A 182 9.80 -19.87 18.25
C ARG A 182 9.11 -20.95 17.44
N LEU A 183 8.37 -21.83 18.12
CA LEU A 183 7.58 -22.89 17.48
C LEU A 183 6.48 -22.26 16.61
N THR A 184 6.47 -22.59 15.31
CA THR A 184 5.51 -22.09 14.34
C THR A 184 4.81 -23.26 13.67
N ARG A 185 3.48 -23.29 13.75
CA ARG A 185 2.67 -24.33 13.14
C ARG A 185 2.56 -24.15 11.63
N TYR A 186 2.82 -25.24 10.92
CA TYR A 186 2.52 -25.40 9.51
C TYR A 186 1.62 -26.63 9.31
N TYR A 187 0.91 -26.69 8.20
CA TYR A 187 0.03 -27.80 7.82
C TYR A 187 0.62 -28.56 6.65
N ALA A 188 0.70 -29.89 6.76
CA ALA A 188 1.24 -30.71 5.68
C ALA A 188 0.24 -30.85 4.53
N LEU A 189 0.75 -30.74 3.30
CA LEU A 189 0.07 -31.07 2.06
C LEU A 189 0.93 -32.09 1.29
N PRO A 190 0.64 -33.40 1.47
CA PRO A 190 1.21 -34.46 0.64
C PRO A 190 0.77 -34.35 -0.83
N GLN A 191 1.55 -34.96 -1.76
CA GLN A 191 1.27 -34.88 -3.20
C GLN A 191 -0.12 -35.39 -3.61
N ASN A 192 -0.63 -36.41 -2.92
CA ASN A 192 -1.89 -37.08 -3.27
C ASN A 192 -3.09 -36.56 -2.49
N GLU A 193 -2.93 -35.43 -1.79
CA GLU A 193 -3.97 -34.86 -0.93
C GLU A 193 -4.39 -33.47 -1.38
N THR A 194 -5.50 -32.99 -0.83
CA THR A 194 -6.02 -31.65 -1.06
C THR A 194 -6.27 -30.96 0.27
N LEU A 195 -5.66 -29.79 0.43
CA LEU A 195 -5.89 -28.92 1.59
C LEU A 195 -6.98 -27.90 1.23
N ARG A 196 -7.99 -27.76 2.08
CA ARG A 196 -9.09 -26.80 1.92
C ARG A 196 -8.98 -25.68 2.93
N LEU A 197 -9.26 -24.46 2.49
CA LEU A 197 -9.28 -23.27 3.31
C LEU A 197 -10.56 -22.50 3.03
N ARG A 198 -11.19 -21.93 4.06
CA ARG A 198 -12.32 -21.01 3.91
C ARG A 198 -11.91 -19.63 4.37
N VAL A 199 -12.10 -18.62 3.51
CA VAL A 199 -11.71 -17.23 3.79
C VAL A 199 -12.84 -16.29 3.39
N GLY A 200 -13.26 -15.42 4.31
CA GLY A 200 -14.13 -14.29 3.98
C GLY A 200 -13.31 -13.09 3.52
N GLY A 201 -13.75 -12.42 2.44
CA GLY A 201 -13.22 -11.15 1.98
C GLY A 201 -14.26 -10.02 2.00
N PRO A 202 -13.88 -8.78 1.64
CA PRO A 202 -12.61 -8.41 1.02
C PRO A 202 -11.42 -8.54 1.98
N ALA A 203 -10.40 -9.29 1.55
CA ALA A 203 -9.22 -9.55 2.38
C ALA A 203 -8.00 -9.83 1.50
N ARG A 204 -6.81 -9.85 2.09
CA ARG A 204 -5.59 -10.36 1.47
C ARG A 204 -5.21 -11.67 2.13
N LEU A 205 -5.01 -12.72 1.34
CA LEU A 205 -4.55 -14.02 1.80
C LEU A 205 -3.05 -14.16 1.54
N ARG A 206 -2.31 -14.62 2.56
CA ARG A 206 -0.89 -14.94 2.48
C ARG A 206 -0.66 -16.40 2.82
N ILE A 207 0.18 -17.05 2.02
CA ILE A 207 0.58 -18.45 2.17
C ILE A 207 2.10 -18.51 2.24
N TRP A 208 2.64 -19.05 3.34
CA TRP A 208 4.04 -19.45 3.40
C TRP A 208 4.14 -20.91 2.98
N SER A 209 4.92 -21.18 1.95
CA SER A 209 5.16 -22.51 1.42
C SER A 209 6.59 -22.96 1.70
N ARG A 210 6.74 -24.18 2.23
CA ARG A 210 8.04 -24.84 2.43
C ARG A 210 7.99 -26.25 1.88
N LEU A 211 8.72 -26.51 0.80
CA LEU A 211 8.91 -27.87 0.31
C LEU A 211 9.60 -28.73 1.37
N SER A 212 9.19 -29.98 1.55
CA SER A 212 9.84 -30.89 2.50
C SER A 212 10.76 -31.85 1.75
N PHE A 213 12.06 -31.63 1.86
CA PHE A 213 13.07 -32.47 1.25
C PHE A 213 13.24 -33.75 2.07
N ASN A 214 13.48 -34.88 1.38
CA ASN A 214 14.13 -36.02 2.01
C ASN A 214 15.66 -35.89 1.90
N GLU A 215 16.39 -36.84 2.47
CA GLU A 215 17.86 -36.82 2.47
C GLU A 215 18.48 -36.94 1.07
N SER A 216 17.86 -37.72 0.17
CA SER A 216 18.39 -37.98 -1.18
C SER A 216 18.22 -36.82 -2.15
N MET A 217 17.35 -35.85 -1.85
CA MET A 217 17.13 -34.69 -2.70
C MET A 217 18.28 -33.68 -2.62
N MET A 218 18.85 -33.35 -3.79
CA MET A 218 19.98 -32.44 -3.93
C MET A 218 19.60 -31.19 -4.71
N GLY A 219 20.24 -30.06 -4.37
CA GLY A 219 20.07 -28.80 -5.08
C GLY A 219 18.69 -28.16 -4.92
N ASP A 220 18.38 -27.30 -5.89
CA ASP A 220 17.09 -26.62 -6.03
C ASP A 220 16.07 -27.60 -6.62
N VAL A 221 14.90 -27.72 -5.99
CA VAL A 221 13.85 -28.65 -6.43
C VAL A 221 12.61 -27.87 -6.85
N PRO A 222 12.18 -27.95 -8.13
CA PRO A 222 10.96 -27.31 -8.56
C PRO A 222 9.74 -27.99 -7.91
N TYR A 223 8.72 -27.19 -7.66
CA TYR A 223 7.41 -27.64 -7.25
C TYR A 223 6.35 -26.65 -7.67
N SER A 224 5.10 -27.08 -7.74
CA SER A 224 3.97 -26.20 -8.04
C SER A 224 2.87 -26.36 -7.00
N ILE A 225 2.19 -25.25 -6.70
CA ILE A 225 0.96 -25.27 -5.92
C ILE A 225 -0.18 -24.91 -6.88
N GLN A 226 -1.09 -25.85 -7.08
CA GLN A 226 -2.34 -25.62 -7.78
C GLN A 226 -3.37 -25.09 -6.77
N ILE A 227 -4.03 -23.98 -7.11
CA ILE A 227 -5.03 -23.31 -6.27
C ILE A 227 -6.33 -23.17 -7.07
N VAL A 228 -7.41 -23.72 -6.53
CA VAL A 228 -8.77 -23.63 -7.09
C VAL A 228 -9.64 -22.87 -6.11
N ARG A 229 -10.27 -21.77 -6.54
CA ARG A 229 -11.25 -21.01 -5.75
C ARG A 229 -12.66 -21.41 -6.17
N ASP A 230 -13.52 -21.82 -5.24
CA ASP A 230 -14.94 -22.11 -5.48
C ASP A 230 -15.23 -23.05 -6.66
N GLY A 231 -14.30 -23.96 -6.99
CA GLY A 231 -14.41 -24.86 -8.14
C GLY A 231 -14.19 -24.22 -9.51
N THR A 232 -13.68 -22.98 -9.58
CA THR A 232 -13.32 -22.32 -10.84
C THR A 232 -11.99 -22.85 -11.41
N GLU A 233 -11.53 -22.25 -12.51
CA GLU A 233 -10.25 -22.58 -13.14
C GLU A 233 -9.09 -22.53 -12.14
N ALA A 234 -8.19 -23.52 -12.26
CA ALA A 234 -7.07 -23.70 -11.38
C ALA A 234 -5.91 -22.78 -11.77
N GLN A 235 -5.40 -22.00 -10.82
CA GLN A 235 -4.13 -21.30 -10.99
C GLN A 235 -2.99 -22.21 -10.53
N VAL A 236 -1.93 -22.31 -11.33
CA VAL A 236 -0.75 -23.11 -11.03
C VAL A 236 0.44 -22.18 -10.79
N ILE A 237 0.99 -22.23 -9.59
CA ILE A 237 2.12 -21.39 -9.20
C ILE A 237 3.38 -22.25 -9.16
N ALA A 238 4.32 -21.98 -10.07
CA ALA A 238 5.63 -22.62 -10.06
C ALA A 238 6.56 -21.96 -9.04
N LEU A 239 7.23 -22.78 -8.23
CA LEU A 239 8.13 -22.37 -7.15
C LEU A 239 9.40 -23.23 -7.16
N ILE A 240 10.44 -22.75 -6.49
CA ILE A 240 11.71 -23.49 -6.33
C ILE A 240 11.97 -23.66 -4.84
N GLY A 241 12.01 -24.92 -4.40
CA GLY A 241 12.39 -25.28 -3.05
C GLY A 241 13.90 -25.24 -2.90
N ARG A 242 14.39 -24.70 -1.78
CA ARG A 242 15.80 -24.75 -1.38
C ARG A 242 15.91 -25.16 0.07
N LYS A 243 16.71 -26.17 0.42
CA LYS A 243 16.89 -26.62 1.82
C LYS A 243 17.19 -25.43 2.73
N SER A 244 16.47 -25.35 3.86
CA SER A 244 16.74 -24.37 4.90
C SER A 244 17.93 -24.82 5.74
N THR A 245 18.87 -23.91 6.02
CA THR A 245 19.96 -24.13 6.98
C THR A 245 19.61 -23.60 8.38
N LYS A 246 18.37 -23.14 8.58
CA LYS A 246 17.93 -22.39 9.78
C LYS A 246 16.64 -22.92 10.39
N SER A 247 16.06 -23.98 9.83
CA SER A 247 14.78 -24.51 10.27
C SER A 247 14.81 -26.02 10.26
N ILE A 248 14.18 -26.60 11.28
CA ILE A 248 13.99 -28.05 11.41
C ILE A 248 12.52 -28.31 11.72
N TYR A 249 12.03 -29.48 11.32
CA TYR A 249 10.78 -30.01 11.84
C TYR A 249 11.04 -30.62 13.21
N VAL A 250 10.15 -30.39 14.17
CA VAL A 250 10.28 -30.95 15.53
C VAL A 250 10.03 -32.45 15.53
N GLU A 251 8.98 -32.89 14.85
CA GLU A 251 8.48 -34.27 14.91
C GLU A 251 8.90 -35.12 13.69
N ARG A 252 9.61 -34.53 12.73
CA ARG A 252 9.96 -35.15 11.44
C ARG A 252 11.42 -34.94 11.09
N THR A 253 12.29 -35.64 11.80
CA THR A 253 13.74 -35.56 11.63
C THR A 253 14.22 -36.18 10.31
N ASP A 254 13.39 -37.00 9.67
CA ASP A 254 13.62 -37.59 8.34
C ASP A 254 13.43 -36.58 7.19
N LEU A 255 12.92 -35.38 7.49
CA LEU A 255 12.63 -34.35 6.50
C LEU A 255 13.36 -33.04 6.79
N ILE A 256 13.77 -32.37 5.72
CA ILE A 256 14.45 -31.07 5.78
C ILE A 256 13.52 -30.01 5.18
N PRO A 257 13.07 -28.99 5.92
CA PRO A 257 12.21 -27.96 5.37
C PRO A 257 12.97 -27.05 4.40
N ALA A 258 12.29 -26.57 3.37
CA ALA A 258 12.79 -25.51 2.52
C ALA A 258 12.83 -24.14 3.24
N LYS A 259 13.55 -23.18 2.66
CA LYS A 259 13.28 -21.75 2.84
C LYS A 259 11.81 -21.48 2.49
N ALA A 260 11.20 -20.53 3.20
CA ALA A 260 9.81 -20.19 2.97
C ALA A 260 9.67 -19.33 1.70
N GLU A 261 8.83 -19.76 0.78
CA GLU A 261 8.28 -18.93 -0.30
C GLU A 261 6.97 -18.30 0.15
N ILE A 262 6.73 -17.04 -0.22
CA ILE A 262 5.53 -16.30 0.18
C ILE A 262 4.66 -15.99 -1.04
N LEU A 263 3.42 -16.44 -0.97
CA LEU A 263 2.38 -16.16 -1.94
C LEU A 263 1.38 -15.20 -1.32
N GLU A 264 1.00 -14.15 -2.04
CA GLU A 264 -0.06 -13.22 -1.61
C GLU A 264 -1.04 -12.93 -2.74
N PHE A 265 -2.32 -12.84 -2.41
CA PHE A 265 -3.38 -12.46 -3.34
C PHE A 265 -4.61 -11.94 -2.64
N ASP A 266 -5.42 -11.21 -3.40
CA ASP A 266 -6.66 -10.63 -2.92
C ASP A 266 -7.79 -11.67 -2.94
N VAL A 267 -8.57 -11.68 -1.86
CA VAL A 267 -9.80 -12.44 -1.69
C VAL A 267 -10.95 -11.48 -1.94
N PRO A 268 -11.80 -11.73 -2.94
CA PRO A 268 -12.92 -10.84 -3.23
C PRO A 268 -13.95 -10.86 -2.09
N GLU A 269 -14.90 -9.95 -2.16
CA GLU A 269 -16.03 -9.88 -1.24
C GLU A 269 -16.83 -11.20 -1.24
N GLY A 270 -17.16 -11.69 -0.04
CA GLY A 270 -17.90 -12.94 0.15
C GLY A 270 -17.08 -14.02 0.85
N SER A 271 -17.68 -15.19 1.02
CA SER A 271 -17.03 -16.37 1.63
C SER A 271 -16.57 -17.32 0.53
N HIS A 272 -15.26 -17.54 0.44
CA HIS A 272 -14.63 -18.35 -0.60
C HIS A 272 -13.97 -19.61 -0.04
N GLU A 273 -14.07 -20.72 -0.76
CA GLU A 273 -13.31 -21.94 -0.51
C GLU A 273 -12.11 -22.04 -1.48
N TYR A 274 -10.92 -22.23 -0.92
CA TYR A 274 -9.70 -22.49 -1.67
C TYR A 274 -9.28 -23.94 -1.50
N ARG A 275 -8.98 -24.62 -2.61
CA ARG A 275 -8.44 -25.98 -2.63
C ARG A 275 -7.02 -25.95 -3.19
N LEU A 276 -6.09 -26.49 -2.42
CA LEU A 276 -4.66 -26.49 -2.74
C LEU A 276 -4.17 -27.92 -2.98
N ARG A 277 -3.37 -28.09 -4.03
CA ARG A 277 -2.69 -29.35 -4.37
C ARG A 277 -1.23 -29.11 -4.69
N LEU A 278 -0.37 -30.02 -4.23
CA LEU A 278 1.05 -30.03 -4.59
C LEU A 278 1.23 -30.80 -5.89
N THR A 279 1.89 -30.19 -6.88
CA THR A 279 2.15 -30.79 -8.19
C THR A 279 3.59 -30.53 -8.63
N ALA A 280 4.01 -31.18 -9.72
CA ALA A 280 5.29 -30.93 -10.41
C ALA A 280 6.54 -30.97 -9.50
N THR A 281 6.63 -31.95 -8.59
CA THR A 281 7.78 -32.10 -7.69
C THR A 281 8.11 -33.55 -7.42
N SER A 282 9.35 -33.83 -7.00
CA SER A 282 9.77 -35.12 -6.45
C SER A 282 9.68 -35.18 -4.91
N ALA A 283 9.36 -34.05 -4.26
CA ALA A 283 9.21 -34.00 -2.81
C ALA A 283 7.96 -34.76 -2.35
N PRO A 284 8.01 -35.45 -1.20
CA PRO A 284 6.84 -36.16 -0.67
C PRO A 284 5.70 -35.22 -0.24
N ARG A 285 6.02 -33.98 0.15
CA ARG A 285 5.04 -33.00 0.65
C ARG A 285 5.58 -31.57 0.64
N VAL A 286 4.66 -30.63 0.79
CA VAL A 286 4.91 -29.22 1.14
C VAL A 286 4.25 -28.94 2.48
N THR A 287 4.81 -28.05 3.27
CA THR A 287 4.16 -27.54 4.49
C THR A 287 3.75 -26.09 4.28
N LEU A 288 2.51 -25.78 4.64
CA LEU A 288 1.86 -24.51 4.36
C LEU A 288 1.44 -23.82 5.66
N ARG A 289 1.63 -22.50 5.73
CA ARG A 289 1.04 -21.66 6.77
C ARG A 289 0.21 -20.57 6.11
N PHE A 290 -0.90 -20.22 6.72
CA PHE A 290 -1.87 -19.29 6.15
C PHE A 290 -2.09 -18.12 7.10
N SER A 291 -2.23 -16.92 6.54
CA SER A 291 -2.76 -15.76 7.27
C SER A 291 -3.62 -14.92 6.36
N ARG A 292 -4.65 -14.28 6.91
CA ARG A 292 -5.46 -13.28 6.22
C ARG A 292 -5.28 -11.91 6.85
N ALA A 293 -5.53 -10.86 6.09
CA ALA A 293 -5.71 -9.52 6.63
C ALA A 293 -6.92 -8.88 5.94
N GLU A 294 -7.79 -8.23 6.70
CA GLU A 294 -8.90 -7.46 6.12
C GLU A 294 -8.33 -6.28 5.33
N VAL A 295 -8.91 -6.05 4.15
CA VAL A 295 -8.62 -4.86 3.34
C VAL A 295 -9.80 -3.92 3.56
N ARG A 296 -9.55 -2.78 4.21
CA ARG A 296 -10.55 -1.74 4.47
C ARG A 296 -10.51 -0.66 3.41
#